data_AF-A0A0F9L1D4-F1
#
_entry.id   AF-A0A0F9L1D4-F1
#
_cell.length_a   1.000
_cell.length_b   1.000
_cell.length_c   1.000
_cell.angle_alpha   90.00
_cell.angle_beta   90.00
_cell.angle_gamma   90.00
#
_symmetry.space_group_name_H-M   'P 1'
#
loop_
_entity.id
_entity.type
_entity.pdbx_description
1 polymer ?
#
loop_
_entity_poly.entity_id
_entity_poly.type
_entity_poly.pdbx_seq_one_letter_code
_entity_poly.pdbx_strand_id
1 'polypeptide(L)'
;MGPHRDDLSFAVDGIDVSEYGSQGERKSACLAFKLAQMSLLKRKKIEPILVLDDALSELDINRRGLLMETIPDCKQAFLTATDAGGLEINKTINQIELL
;
A
#
# COMPACT_ATOMS: atom_id res chain seq x y z
N MET A 1 -6.63 7.29 32.13
CA MET A 1 -6.89 7.21 30.68
C MET A 1 -5.62 7.68 29.98
N GLY A 2 -5.14 6.95 28.97
CA GLY A 2 -3.91 7.28 28.26
C GLY A 2 -3.92 6.67 26.85
N PRO A 3 -2.93 7.00 26.01
CA PRO A 3 -2.94 6.68 24.58
C PRO A 3 -2.97 5.18 24.27
N HIS A 4 -2.69 4.32 25.25
CA HIS A 4 -2.80 2.86 25.13
C HIS A 4 -4.24 2.36 24.98
N ARG A 5 -5.26 3.21 25.15
CA ARG A 5 -6.67 2.86 24.93
C ARG A 5 -7.25 3.52 23.68
N ASP A 6 -6.46 4.30 22.96
CA ASP A 6 -6.91 4.90 21.69
C ASP A 6 -6.94 3.80 20.63
N ASP A 7 -7.98 3.80 19.81
CA ASP A 7 -8.16 2.83 18.75
C ASP A 7 -8.19 3.53 17.38
N LEU A 8 -7.64 2.87 16.37
CA LEU A 8 -7.55 3.42 15.02
C LEU A 8 -8.64 2.78 14.17
N SER A 9 -9.70 3.53 13.87
CA SER A 9 -10.74 3.10 12.94
C SER A 9 -10.49 3.62 11.52
N PHE A 10 -10.88 2.82 10.53
CA PHE A 10 -10.85 3.19 9.12
C PHE A 10 -12.28 3.28 8.62
N ALA A 11 -12.67 4.44 8.09
CA ALA A 11 -14.01 4.64 7.55
C ALA A 11 -13.99 5.00 6.07
N VAL A 12 -14.91 4.42 5.31
CA VAL A 12 -15.21 4.77 3.91
C VAL A 12 -16.67 5.18 3.87
N ASP A 13 -16.95 6.37 3.34
CA ASP A 13 -18.30 6.97 3.33
C ASP A 13 -18.98 6.99 4.72
N GLY A 14 -18.17 7.15 5.77
CA GLY A 14 -18.64 7.19 7.16
C GLY A 14 -18.92 5.83 7.80
N ILE A 15 -18.70 4.73 7.07
CA ILE A 15 -18.90 3.36 7.55
C ILE A 15 -17.55 2.76 7.96
N ASP A 16 -17.46 2.16 9.15
CA ASP A 16 -16.26 1.46 9.59
C ASP A 16 -15.97 0.23 8.72
N VAL A 17 -14.85 0.26 8.01
CA VAL A 17 -14.41 -0.78 7.08
C VAL A 17 -13.97 -2.04 7.83
N SER A 18 -13.47 -1.89 9.06
CA SER A 18 -13.02 -3.01 9.90
C SER A 18 -14.19 -3.90 10.27
N GLU A 19 -15.35 -3.30 10.51
CA GLU A 19 -16.57 -4.01 10.92
C GLU A 19 -17.43 -4.39 9.71
N TYR A 20 -17.70 -3.46 8.79
CA TYR A 20 -18.69 -3.63 7.72
C TYR A 20 -18.10 -3.76 6.31
N GLY A 21 -16.81 -3.48 6.14
CA GLY A 21 -16.15 -3.57 4.84
C GLY A 21 -15.98 -5.01 4.36
N SER A 22 -16.10 -5.24 3.06
CA SER A 22 -15.69 -6.47 2.41
C SER A 22 -14.19 -6.72 2.59
N GLN A 23 -13.75 -7.96 2.35
CA GLN A 23 -12.33 -8.30 2.44
C GLN A 23 -11.45 -7.43 1.52
N GLY A 24 -11.92 -7.12 0.30
CA GLY A 24 -11.21 -6.25 -0.64
C GLY A 24 -11.12 -4.80 -0.15
N GLU A 25 -12.16 -4.29 0.49
CA GLU A 25 -12.17 -2.93 1.06
C GLU A 25 -11.23 -2.81 2.26
N ARG A 26 -11.25 -3.79 3.17
CA ARG A 26 -10.31 -3.84 4.31
C ARG A 26 -8.86 -3.85 3.84
N LYS A 27 -8.55 -4.65 2.82
CA LYS A 27 -7.21 -4.70 2.21
C LYS A 27 -6.84 -3.36 1.56
N SER A 28 -7.77 -2.75 0.82
CA SER A 28 -7.56 -1.45 0.19
C SER A 28 -7.32 -0.34 1.22
N ALA A 29 -8.08 -0.32 2.32
CA ALA A 29 -7.90 0.63 3.42
C ALA A 29 -6.52 0.46 4.09
N CYS A 30 -6.11 -0.79 4.34
CA CYS A 30 -4.78 -1.09 4.88
C CYS A 30 -3.67 -0.61 3.94
N LEU A 31 -3.79 -0.90 2.64
CA LEU A 31 -2.82 -0.46 1.63
C LEU A 31 -2.73 1.06 1.56
N ALA A 32 -3.88 1.75 1.50
CA ALA A 32 -3.94 3.21 1.51
C ALA A 32 -3.27 3.80 2.76
N PHE A 33 -3.47 3.18 3.93
CA PHE A 33 -2.81 3.59 5.17
C PHE A 33 -1.29 3.44 5.09
N LYS A 34 -0.77 2.33 4.55
CA LYS A 34 0.68 2.14 4.34
C LYS A 34 1.27 3.19 3.40
N LEU A 35 0.57 3.51 2.31
CA LEU A 35 0.99 4.56 1.37
C LEU A 35 0.95 5.96 2.01
N ALA A 36 -0.02 6.23 2.88
CA ALA A 36 -0.09 7.46 3.66
C ALA A 36 1.07 7.57 4.67
N GLN A 37 1.43 6.47 5.35
CA GLN A 37 2.60 6.40 6.23
C GLN A 37 3.89 6.70 5.47
N MET A 38 4.07 6.09 4.30
CA MET A 38 5.21 6.36 3.41
C MET A 38 5.28 7.84 3.03
N SER A 39 4.15 8.43 2.63
CA SER A 39 4.06 9.85 2.29
C SER A 39 4.43 10.75 3.47
N LEU A 40 4.03 10.38 4.69
CA LEU A 40 4.41 11.08 5.92
C LEU A 40 5.92 11.00 6.20
N LEU A 41 6.53 9.83 6.03
CA LEU A 41 7.98 9.65 6.22
C LEU A 41 8.78 10.51 5.23
N LYS A 42 8.36 10.55 3.96
CA LYS A 42 8.98 11.41 2.94
C LYS A 42 8.90 12.90 3.30
N ARG A 43 7.76 13.37 3.80
CA ARG A 43 7.63 14.76 4.31
C ARG A 43 8.59 15.05 5.47
N LYS A 44 8.96 14.04 6.25
CA LYS A 44 9.99 14.12 7.30
C LYS A 44 11.42 13.93 6.77
N LYS A 45 11.62 13.91 5.45
CA LYS A 45 12.90 13.64 4.77
C LYS A 45 13.51 12.28 5.14
N ILE A 46 12.68 11.32 5.51
CA ILE A 46 13.06 9.92 5.70
C ILE A 46 12.74 9.18 4.41
N GLU A 47 13.68 8.38 3.92
CA GLU A 47 13.54 7.58 2.71
C GLU A 47 13.11 6.14 3.08
N PRO A 48 11.82 5.79 2.99
CA PRO A 48 11.38 4.45 3.34
C PRO A 48 11.70 3.45 2.22
N ILE A 49 12.03 2.22 2.62
CA ILE A 49 12.03 1.05 1.73
C ILE A 49 10.63 0.44 1.78
N LEU A 50 10.00 0.26 0.63
CA LEU A 50 8.72 -0.40 0.51
C LEU A 50 8.94 -1.91 0.36
N VAL A 51 8.26 -2.72 1.16
CA VAL A 51 8.27 -4.19 1.03
C VAL A 51 6.81 -4.64 1.01
N LEU A 52 6.41 -5.33 -0.05
CA LEU A 52 5.07 -5.88 -0.23
C LEU A 52 5.18 -7.37 -0.54
N ASP A 53 4.76 -8.19 0.42
CA ASP A 53 4.78 -9.65 0.29
C ASP A 53 3.39 -10.17 -0.10
N ASP A 54 3.27 -10.72 -1.31
CA ASP A 54 2.08 -11.28 -1.98
C ASP A 54 0.85 -10.35 -2.02
N ALA A 55 1.03 -9.08 -1.63
CA ALA A 55 -0.04 -8.10 -1.58
C ALA A 55 -0.64 -7.81 -2.95
N LEU A 56 0.10 -8.09 -4.04
CA LEU A 56 -0.34 -7.88 -5.41
C LEU A 56 -1.34 -8.94 -5.88
N SER A 57 -1.20 -10.20 -5.45
CA SER A 57 -2.08 -11.28 -5.88
C SER A 57 -3.51 -11.07 -5.39
N GLU A 58 -3.67 -10.35 -4.28
CA GLU A 58 -4.95 -10.05 -3.66
C GLU A 58 -5.66 -8.80 -4.22
N LEU A 59 -5.01 -8.08 -5.13
CA LEU A 59 -5.52 -6.87 -5.76
C LEU A 59 -6.01 -7.16 -7.18
N ASP A 60 -7.17 -6.59 -7.52
CA ASP A 60 -7.61 -6.52 -8.91
C ASP A 60 -6.73 -5.56 -9.73
N ILE A 61 -6.88 -5.62 -11.06
CA ILE A 61 -6.06 -4.88 -12.01
C ILE A 61 -6.05 -3.36 -11.77
N ASN A 62 -7.19 -2.77 -11.38
CA ASN A 62 -7.29 -1.32 -11.15
C ASN A 62 -6.49 -0.94 -9.91
N ARG A 63 -6.61 -1.74 -8.84
CA ARG A 63 -5.86 -1.52 -7.59
C ARG A 63 -4.36 -1.76 -7.76
N ARG A 64 -3.95 -2.73 -8.58
CA ARG A 64 -2.55 -2.92 -8.97
C ARG A 64 -2.01 -1.70 -9.69
N GLY A 65 -2.75 -1.17 -10.66
CA GLY A 65 -2.38 0.06 -11.37
C GLY A 65 -2.18 1.24 -10.43
N LEU A 66 -3.12 1.49 -9.51
CA LEU A 66 -3.00 2.55 -8.51
C LEU A 66 -1.76 2.36 -7.62
N LEU A 67 -1.48 1.13 -7.21
CA LEU A 67 -0.28 0.84 -6.44
C LEU A 67 0.98 1.15 -7.26
N MET A 68 1.02 0.73 -8.53
CA MET A 68 2.14 1.02 -9.44
C MET A 68 2.36 2.51 -9.66
N GLU A 69 1.32 3.35 -9.62
CA GLU A 69 1.45 4.81 -9.70
C GLU A 69 2.12 5.42 -8.46
N THR A 70 2.00 4.78 -7.29
CA THR A 70 2.57 5.27 -6.02
C THR A 70 3.98 4.78 -5.72
N ILE A 71 4.41 3.68 -6.35
CA ILE A 71 5.77 3.12 -6.19
C ILE A 71 6.88 4.05 -6.71
N PRO A 72 6.74 4.81 -7.81
CA PRO A 72 7.74 5.77 -8.29
C PRO A 72 8.16 6.80 -7.26
N ASP A 73 7.31 7.12 -6.29
CA ASP A 73 7.68 8.02 -5.22
C ASP A 73 8.71 7.39 -4.26
N CYS A 74 8.88 6.06 -4.27
CA CYS A 74 9.84 5.31 -3.46
C CYS A 74 11.21 5.26 -4.11
N LYS A 75 12.27 5.41 -3.32
CA LYS A 75 13.63 5.16 -3.80
C LYS A 75 13.91 3.68 -4.04
N GLN A 76 13.31 2.80 -3.24
CA GLN A 76 13.50 1.35 -3.32
C GLN A 76 12.22 0.62 -2.90
N ALA A 77 11.83 -0.38 -3.69
CA ALA A 77 10.68 -1.23 -3.42
C ALA A 77 10.98 -2.70 -3.76
N PHE A 78 10.59 -3.60 -2.87
CA PHE A 78 10.60 -5.06 -3.08
C PHE A 78 9.16 -5.55 -3.10
N LEU A 79 8.81 -6.33 -4.12
CA LEU A 79 7.46 -6.87 -4.29
C LEU A 79 7.54 -8.34 -4.62
N THR A 80 6.81 -9.20 -3.91
CA THR A 80 6.58 -10.58 -4.36
C THR A 80 5.21 -10.65 -5.04
N ALA A 81 5.13 -11.42 -6.13
CA ALA A 81 3.88 -11.64 -6.84
C ALA A 81 3.89 -13.02 -7.48
N THR A 82 2.72 -13.66 -7.49
CA THR A 82 2.52 -14.94 -8.19
C THR A 82 2.39 -14.78 -9.71
N ASP A 83 2.12 -13.56 -10.19
CA ASP A 83 2.07 -13.21 -11.62
C ASP A 83 2.52 -11.75 -11.82
N ALA A 84 3.23 -11.49 -12.92
CA ALA A 84 3.67 -10.17 -13.34
C ALA A 84 2.61 -9.40 -14.15
N GLY A 85 1.47 -10.02 -14.46
CA GLY A 85 0.35 -9.39 -15.16
C GLY A 85 -0.15 -8.12 -14.48
N GLY A 86 -0.12 -7.00 -15.23
CA GLY A 86 -0.59 -5.69 -14.76
C GLY A 86 0.46 -4.85 -14.01
N LEU A 87 1.70 -5.31 -13.91
CA LEU A 87 2.84 -4.55 -13.39
C LEU A 87 3.57 -3.82 -14.52
N GLU A 88 2.93 -2.85 -15.17
CA GLU A 88 3.62 -1.96 -16.11
C GLU A 88 4.28 -0.82 -15.34
N ILE A 89 5.60 -0.91 -15.15
CA ILE A 89 6.37 0.11 -14.44
C ILE A 89 7.18 0.89 -15.47
N ASN A 90 6.93 2.20 -15.58
CA ASN A 90 7.84 3.11 -16.26
C ASN A 90 9.20 3.04 -15.55
N LYS A 91 10.22 2.53 -16.25
CA LYS A 91 11.57 2.14 -15.74
C LYS A 91 12.41 3.32 -15.21
N THR A 92 11.92 4.06 -14.22
CA THR A 92 12.67 5.14 -13.55
C THR A 92 13.21 4.71 -12.18
N ILE A 93 12.96 3.47 -11.74
CA ILE A 93 13.33 2.98 -10.41
C ILE A 93 14.63 2.17 -10.48
N ASN A 94 15.58 2.49 -9.59
CA ASN A 94 16.94 1.93 -9.60
C ASN A 94 17.01 0.44 -9.23
N GLN A 95 15.98 -0.15 -8.61
CA GLN A 95 15.92 -1.58 -8.35
C GLN A 95 14.49 -2.00 -7.97
N ILE A 96 13.92 -2.94 -8.74
CA ILE A 96 12.69 -3.66 -8.39
C ILE A 96 13.03 -5.13 -8.60
N GLU A 97 13.01 -5.88 -7.51
CA GLU A 97 13.18 -7.33 -7.54
C GLU A 97 11.82 -7.95 -7.25
N LEU A 98 11.31 -8.68 -8.24
CA LEU A 98 10.27 -9.70 -8.03
C LEU A 98 10.99 -10.94 -7.50
N LEU A 99 10.73 -11.26 -6.23
CA LEU A 99 11.22 -12.47 -5.56
C LEU A 99 10.19 -13.60 -5.67
#